data_AF-A0AAU5LUQ6-F1
#
_entry.id   AF-A0AAU5LUQ6-F1
#
_cell.length_a   1.000
_cell.length_b   1.000
_cell.length_c   1.000
_cell.angle_alpha   90.00
_cell.angle_beta   90.00
_cell.angle_gamma   90.00
#
_symmetry.space_group_name_H-M   'P 1'
#
loop_
_entity.id
_entity.type
_entity.pdbx_description
1 polymer ?
#
loop_
_entity_poly.entity_id
_entity_poly.type
_entity_poly.pdbx_seq_one_letter_code
_entity_poly.pdbx_strand_id
1 'polypeptide(L)'
;MSERPPQPNQEGGVNSYGTDDPERQAQIEAARTAAAEERRANREKLERYVGYGLNEEDATALIEHEEMLAARRDALAAGEPEQGEADKRIRPRIYVRSLVDHTEGHDVGDWIDASQDLEDIQADIRKILSHSLHAHWTGQPAEEWAIHDQDGFGSVLLHEYESLDVVCSLGKGIAAHGLAFSAWAEINDNRDVYTLERFETAYFGDYESREAYAQHIVDELNGDDELAKLPDWLRDVVRIDFEHMVHEMETSGEVRFADHPGGVWVFNGRV
;
A
#
# COMPACT_ATOMS: atom_id res chain seq x y z
N MET A 1 14.61 -80.92 17.04
CA MET A 1 14.09 -79.54 17.03
C MET A 1 15.30 -78.63 16.88
N SER A 2 15.59 -78.21 15.64
CA SER A 2 16.73 -77.32 15.34
C SER A 2 16.23 -75.90 15.23
N GLU A 3 16.58 -75.07 16.21
CA GLU A 3 16.30 -73.63 16.18
C GLU A 3 17.24 -72.94 15.19
N ARG A 4 16.66 -72.10 14.31
CA ARG A 4 17.39 -71.23 13.39
C ARG A 4 18.00 -70.07 14.17
N PRO A 5 19.23 -69.62 13.84
CA PRO A 5 19.80 -68.42 14.43
C PRO A 5 19.08 -67.15 13.92
N PRO A 6 19.05 -66.05 14.71
CA PRO A 6 18.37 -64.82 14.33
C PRO A 6 19.14 -64.09 13.21
N GLN A 7 18.40 -63.50 12.28
CA GLN A 7 18.96 -62.64 11.23
C GLN A 7 19.46 -61.30 11.82
N PRO A 8 20.54 -60.72 11.28
CA PRO A 8 21.04 -59.44 11.74
C PRO A 8 20.07 -58.31 11.36
N ASN A 9 19.79 -57.44 12.33
CA ASN A 9 19.08 -56.18 12.16
C ASN A 9 19.69 -55.40 10.98
N GLN A 10 18.86 -55.05 9.99
CA GLN A 10 19.21 -54.01 9.02
C GLN A 10 19.27 -52.68 9.77
N GLU A 11 20.48 -52.22 10.06
CA GLU A 11 20.71 -50.84 10.49
C GLU A 11 20.26 -49.91 9.35
N GLY A 12 19.24 -49.08 9.64
CA GLY A 12 18.75 -48.06 8.73
C GLY A 12 19.84 -47.05 8.40
N GLY A 13 20.45 -47.20 7.22
CA GLY A 13 21.33 -46.20 6.66
C GLY A 13 20.52 -44.95 6.37
N VAL A 14 20.85 -43.85 7.06
CA VAL A 14 20.29 -42.53 6.76
C VAL A 14 20.71 -42.17 5.33
N ASN A 15 19.77 -42.21 4.39
CA ASN A 15 20.00 -41.75 3.01
C ASN A 15 20.54 -40.30 3.04
N SER A 16 21.31 -39.89 2.02
CA SER A 16 21.85 -38.52 1.82
C SER A 16 20.80 -37.39 2.02
N TYR A 17 19.53 -37.74 1.87
CA TYR A 17 18.38 -36.86 1.99
C TYR A 17 17.68 -36.88 3.35
N GLY A 18 18.08 -37.76 4.29
CA GLY A 18 17.47 -37.87 5.62
C GLY A 18 16.03 -38.40 5.63
N THR A 19 15.53 -38.89 4.49
CA THR A 19 14.18 -39.41 4.28
C THR A 19 14.19 -40.46 3.17
N ASP A 20 13.35 -41.49 3.29
CA ASP A 20 13.14 -42.52 2.26
C ASP A 20 11.87 -42.27 1.42
N ASP A 21 11.12 -41.21 1.74
CA ASP A 21 9.97 -40.74 0.98
C ASP A 21 10.40 -40.12 -0.37
N PRO A 22 10.04 -40.73 -1.52
CA PRO A 22 10.42 -40.24 -2.85
C PRO A 22 9.92 -38.83 -3.17
N GLU A 23 8.74 -38.44 -2.69
CA GLU A 23 8.20 -37.08 -2.93
C GLU A 23 9.02 -36.05 -2.17
N ARG A 24 9.37 -36.36 -0.92
CA ARG A 24 10.21 -35.49 -0.10
C ARG A 24 11.64 -35.39 -0.62
N GLN A 25 12.19 -36.47 -1.17
CA GLN A 25 13.49 -36.44 -1.86
C GLN A 25 13.45 -35.53 -3.08
N ALA A 26 12.41 -35.62 -3.91
CA ALA A 26 12.22 -34.77 -5.07
C ALA A 26 12.10 -33.27 -4.69
N GLN A 27 11.39 -32.96 -3.61
CA GLN A 27 11.31 -31.58 -3.08
C GLN A 27 12.67 -31.06 -2.60
N ILE A 28 13.46 -31.89 -1.90
CA ILE A 28 14.80 -31.50 -1.43
C ILE A 28 15.75 -31.26 -2.63
N GLU A 29 15.67 -32.10 -3.66
CA GLU A 29 16.49 -31.96 -4.87
C GLU A 29 16.09 -30.73 -5.70
N ALA A 30 14.80 -30.46 -5.83
CA ALA A 30 14.29 -29.25 -6.45
C ALA A 30 14.76 -27.98 -5.71
N ALA A 31 14.63 -27.97 -4.38
CA ALA A 31 15.08 -26.84 -3.56
C ALA A 31 16.60 -26.61 -3.65
N ARG A 32 17.40 -27.69 -3.66
CA ARG A 32 18.87 -27.59 -3.85
C ARG A 32 19.24 -27.06 -5.22
N THR A 33 18.51 -27.45 -6.25
CA THR A 33 18.71 -27.00 -7.64
C THR A 33 18.39 -25.51 -7.76
N ALA A 34 17.23 -25.07 -7.26
CA ALA A 34 16.85 -23.67 -7.23
C ALA A 34 17.89 -22.80 -6.48
N ALA A 35 18.31 -23.23 -5.29
CA ALA A 35 19.34 -22.53 -4.52
C ALA A 35 20.72 -22.51 -5.19
N ALA A 36 21.03 -23.50 -6.05
CA ALA A 36 22.27 -23.50 -6.83
C ALA A 36 22.19 -22.52 -8.02
N GLU A 37 21.03 -22.42 -8.67
CA GLU A 37 20.77 -21.45 -9.74
C GLU A 37 20.78 -20.01 -9.22
N GLU A 38 20.14 -19.76 -8.07
CA GLU A 38 20.13 -18.47 -7.39
C GLU A 38 21.55 -18.01 -7.00
N ARG A 39 22.33 -18.88 -6.33
CA ARG A 39 23.75 -18.58 -6.03
C ARG A 39 24.59 -18.33 -7.27
N ARG A 40 24.27 -19.00 -8.39
CA ARG A 40 24.96 -18.77 -9.65
C ARG A 40 24.56 -17.41 -10.23
N ALA A 41 23.29 -17.06 -10.23
CA ALA A 41 22.79 -15.76 -10.69
C ALA A 41 23.39 -14.61 -9.85
N ASN A 42 23.45 -14.76 -8.53
CA ASN A 42 24.05 -13.78 -7.64
C ASN A 42 25.55 -13.63 -7.88
N ARG A 43 26.25 -14.74 -8.15
CA ARG A 43 27.66 -14.69 -8.52
C ARG A 43 27.88 -13.98 -9.85
N GLU A 44 27.05 -14.26 -10.86
CA GLU A 44 27.10 -13.59 -12.16
C GLU A 44 26.78 -12.08 -12.03
N LYS A 45 25.85 -11.69 -11.13
CA LYS A 45 25.59 -10.29 -10.77
C LYS A 45 26.78 -9.66 -10.05
N LEU A 46 27.36 -10.36 -9.07
CA LEU A 46 28.52 -9.89 -8.31
C LEU A 46 29.71 -9.64 -9.24
N GLU A 47 30.03 -10.60 -10.11
CA GLU A 47 31.09 -10.47 -11.12
C GLU A 47 30.81 -9.30 -12.08
N ARG A 48 29.55 -9.08 -12.45
CA ARG A 48 29.13 -7.96 -13.28
C ARG A 48 29.30 -6.62 -12.56
N TYR A 49 28.84 -6.51 -11.32
CA TYR A 49 28.96 -5.30 -10.50
C TYR A 49 30.41 -4.96 -10.18
N VAL A 50 31.22 -5.95 -9.81
CA VAL A 50 32.67 -5.79 -9.65
C VAL A 50 33.33 -5.42 -10.98
N GLY A 51 32.88 -6.01 -12.10
CA GLY A 51 33.31 -5.65 -13.45
C GLY A 51 32.96 -4.21 -13.83
N TYR A 52 31.91 -3.64 -13.24
CA TYR A 52 31.56 -2.22 -13.34
C TYR A 52 32.32 -1.33 -12.35
N GLY A 53 33.30 -1.88 -11.62
CA GLY A 53 34.16 -1.13 -10.72
C GLY A 53 33.65 -1.00 -9.29
N LEU A 54 32.56 -1.68 -8.92
CA LEU A 54 32.14 -1.77 -7.51
C LEU A 54 33.16 -2.57 -6.72
N ASN A 55 33.41 -2.16 -5.48
CA ASN A 55 34.07 -3.06 -4.55
C ASN A 55 33.12 -4.23 -4.19
N GLU A 56 33.71 -5.33 -3.74
CA GLU A 56 32.96 -6.56 -3.49
C GLU A 56 31.92 -6.41 -2.35
N GLU A 57 32.18 -5.53 -1.38
CA GLU A 57 31.28 -5.27 -0.24
C GLU A 57 30.02 -4.53 -0.70
N ASP A 58 30.16 -3.45 -1.48
CA ASP A 58 29.05 -2.67 -2.02
C ASP A 58 28.23 -3.48 -3.04
N ALA A 59 28.92 -4.26 -3.88
CA ALA A 59 28.26 -5.14 -4.85
C ALA A 59 27.44 -6.24 -4.15
N THR A 60 27.94 -6.76 -3.02
CA THR A 60 27.20 -7.73 -2.21
C THR A 60 26.01 -7.05 -1.54
N ALA A 61 26.19 -5.87 -0.95
CA ALA A 61 25.12 -5.12 -0.31
C ALA A 61 23.97 -4.77 -1.27
N LEU A 62 24.27 -4.44 -2.53
CA LEU A 62 23.25 -4.20 -3.57
C LEU A 62 22.46 -5.46 -3.92
N ILE A 63 23.14 -6.61 -4.05
CA ILE A 63 22.47 -7.89 -4.32
C ILE A 63 21.56 -8.27 -3.15
N GLU A 64 22.04 -8.15 -1.91
CA GLU A 64 21.24 -8.41 -0.71
C GLU A 64 20.03 -7.47 -0.62
N HIS A 65 20.20 -6.19 -1.00
CA HIS A 65 19.11 -5.22 -1.03
C HIS A 65 18.06 -5.56 -2.10
N GLU A 66 18.49 -5.89 -3.33
CA GLU A 66 17.59 -6.33 -4.41
C GLU A 66 16.78 -7.58 -4.01
N GLU A 67 17.42 -8.55 -3.35
CA GLU A 67 16.76 -9.75 -2.84
C GLU A 67 15.77 -9.43 -1.73
N MET A 68 16.14 -8.55 -0.80
CA MET A 68 15.25 -8.08 0.26
C MET A 68 14.01 -7.40 -0.33
N LEU A 69 14.18 -6.53 -1.34
CA LEU A 69 13.07 -5.89 -2.04
C LEU A 69 12.19 -6.90 -2.79
N ALA A 70 12.80 -7.87 -3.47
CA ALA A 70 12.06 -8.92 -4.18
C ALA A 70 11.24 -9.80 -3.22
N ALA A 71 11.85 -10.23 -2.11
CA ALA A 71 11.16 -10.99 -1.07
C ALA A 71 10.01 -10.21 -0.44
N ARG A 72 10.21 -8.91 -0.19
CA ARG A 72 9.17 -8.03 0.35
C ARG A 72 8.01 -7.85 -0.62
N ARG A 73 8.30 -7.69 -1.91
CA ARG A 73 7.28 -7.63 -2.98
C ARG A 73 6.48 -8.92 -3.05
N ASP A 74 7.15 -10.06 -3.02
CA ASP A 74 6.50 -11.36 -3.13
C ASP A 74 5.65 -11.66 -1.88
N ALA A 75 6.09 -11.27 -0.69
CA ALA A 75 5.30 -11.36 0.56
C ALA A 75 4.04 -10.47 0.51
N LEU A 76 4.16 -9.24 0.01
CA LEU A 76 3.02 -8.35 -0.21
C LEU A 76 2.03 -8.95 -1.22
N ALA A 77 2.52 -9.49 -2.33
CA ALA A 77 1.70 -10.14 -3.35
C ALA A 77 1.01 -11.42 -2.83
N ALA A 78 1.63 -12.12 -1.88
CA ALA A 78 1.05 -13.27 -1.20
C ALA A 78 0.04 -12.91 -0.10
N GLY A 79 -0.14 -11.61 0.19
CA GLY A 79 -1.00 -11.14 1.27
C GLY A 79 -0.50 -11.53 2.66
N GLU A 80 0.82 -11.74 2.80
CA GLU A 80 1.42 -12.10 4.08
C GLU A 80 1.56 -10.85 4.97
N PRO A 81 1.02 -10.89 6.21
CA PRO A 81 1.16 -9.79 7.15
C PRO A 81 2.61 -9.44 7.48
N GLU A 82 3.03 -8.19 7.28
CA GLU A 82 4.27 -7.70 7.90
C GLU A 82 4.10 -7.78 9.43
N GLN A 83 5.11 -8.31 10.15
CA GLN A 83 5.08 -8.42 11.63
C GLN A 83 4.66 -7.09 12.27
N GLY A 84 3.48 -7.06 12.90
CA GLY A 84 2.86 -5.86 13.48
C GLY A 84 1.46 -5.52 12.98
N GLU A 85 0.87 -6.35 12.12
CA GLU A 85 -0.40 -6.06 11.43
C GLU A 85 -1.68 -6.00 12.27
N ALA A 86 -1.62 -6.35 13.55
CA ALA A 86 -2.78 -6.25 14.43
C ALA A 86 -3.13 -4.81 14.86
N ASP A 87 -2.29 -3.80 14.54
CA ASP A 87 -2.50 -2.40 14.99
C ASP A 87 -2.13 -1.34 13.93
N LYS A 88 -2.22 -1.65 12.64
CA LYS A 88 -1.85 -0.70 11.58
C LYS A 88 -2.94 0.38 11.40
N ARG A 89 -2.74 1.54 12.02
CA ARG A 89 -3.08 2.82 11.35
C ARG A 89 -2.58 2.72 9.91
N ILE A 90 -3.42 3.07 8.94
CA ILE A 90 -3.03 3.09 7.52
C ILE A 90 -1.75 3.92 7.41
N ARG A 91 -0.71 3.34 6.80
CA ARG A 91 0.59 4.01 6.58
C ARG A 91 0.82 4.13 5.09
N PRO A 92 0.45 5.27 4.47
CA PRO A 92 0.73 5.50 3.06
C PRO A 92 2.23 5.51 2.81
N ARG A 93 2.67 4.82 1.76
CA ARG A 93 4.08 4.75 1.36
C ARG A 93 4.22 4.90 -0.15
N ILE A 94 5.30 5.51 -0.59
CA ILE A 94 5.66 5.62 -2.00
C ILE A 94 6.95 4.84 -2.28
N TYR A 95 7.05 4.18 -3.42
CA TYR A 95 8.31 3.61 -3.89
C TYR A 95 8.95 4.61 -4.85
N VAL A 96 10.10 5.15 -4.45
CA VAL A 96 10.87 6.10 -5.26
C VAL A 96 12.10 5.41 -5.81
N ARG A 97 12.37 5.63 -7.09
CA ARG A 97 13.54 5.07 -7.79
C ARG A 97 14.32 6.12 -8.57
N SER A 98 15.59 5.83 -8.78
CA SER A 98 16.50 6.56 -9.67
C SER A 98 16.11 6.35 -11.14
N LEU A 99 15.91 7.45 -11.88
CA LEU A 99 15.54 7.38 -13.30
C LEU A 99 16.71 7.02 -14.21
N VAL A 100 17.91 7.46 -13.85
CA VAL A 100 19.13 7.16 -14.61
C VAL A 100 19.42 5.67 -14.55
N ASP A 101 19.43 5.08 -13.35
CA ASP A 101 19.68 3.64 -13.19
C ASP A 101 18.60 2.82 -13.88
N HIS A 102 17.34 3.24 -13.78
CA HIS A 102 16.22 2.57 -14.44
C HIS A 102 16.37 2.54 -15.97
N THR A 103 16.79 3.66 -16.57
CA THR A 103 17.03 3.76 -18.02
C THR A 103 18.14 2.81 -18.47
N GLU A 104 19.09 2.51 -17.59
CA GLU A 104 20.19 1.58 -17.82
C GLU A 104 19.85 0.12 -17.47
N GLY A 105 18.60 -0.14 -17.04
CA GLY A 105 18.09 -1.48 -16.74
C GLY A 105 18.31 -1.93 -15.30
N HIS A 106 18.60 -1.00 -14.39
CA HIS A 106 18.82 -1.25 -12.98
C HIS A 106 17.66 -0.70 -12.14
N ASP A 107 17.15 -1.48 -11.19
CA ASP A 107 16.06 -1.05 -10.30
C ASP A 107 16.64 -0.63 -8.95
N VAL A 108 17.07 0.63 -8.88
CA VAL A 108 17.57 1.23 -7.63
C VAL A 108 16.50 2.18 -7.08
N GLY A 109 15.82 1.73 -6.03
CA GLY A 109 14.79 2.49 -5.33
C GLY A 109 14.51 1.93 -3.94
N ASP A 110 13.68 2.63 -3.17
CA ASP A 110 13.20 2.16 -1.87
C ASP A 110 11.83 2.79 -1.52
N TRP A 111 11.14 2.15 -0.57
CA TRP A 111 9.87 2.62 -0.01
C TRP A 111 10.10 3.71 1.03
N ILE A 112 9.33 4.79 0.92
CA ILE A 112 9.35 5.95 1.81
C ILE A 112 7.99 6.08 2.49
N ASP A 113 7.97 6.30 3.80
CA ASP A 113 6.74 6.65 4.54
C ASP A 113 6.26 8.03 4.08
N ALA A 114 5.05 8.12 3.53
CA ALA A 114 4.52 9.38 3.03
C ALA A 114 3.87 10.25 4.12
N SER A 115 3.74 9.72 5.35
CA SER A 115 3.17 10.46 6.49
C SER A 115 4.19 11.33 7.25
N GLN A 116 5.47 11.28 6.86
CA GLN A 116 6.53 12.11 7.43
C GLN A 116 6.53 13.54 6.86
N ASP A 117 7.35 14.44 7.41
CA ASP A 117 7.47 15.80 6.93
C ASP A 117 8.19 15.87 5.57
N LEU A 118 7.94 16.94 4.81
CA LEU A 118 8.49 17.14 3.46
C LEU A 118 10.03 17.04 3.44
N GLU A 119 10.67 17.64 4.44
CA GLU A 119 12.14 17.66 4.57
C GLU A 119 12.71 16.25 4.77
N ASP A 120 11.99 15.40 5.50
CA ASP A 120 12.39 14.02 5.77
C ASP A 120 12.17 13.13 4.54
N ILE A 121 11.03 13.27 3.83
CA ILE A 121 10.83 12.59 2.52
C ILE A 121 11.96 12.96 1.55
N GLN A 122 12.30 14.25 1.46
CA GLN A 122 13.41 14.68 0.60
C GLN A 122 14.76 14.12 1.06
N ALA A 123 14.98 13.94 2.37
CA ALA A 123 16.18 13.32 2.90
C ALA A 123 16.26 11.84 2.54
N ASP A 124 15.15 11.12 2.63
CA ASP A 124 15.05 9.72 2.21
C ASP A 124 15.31 9.56 0.71
N ILE A 125 14.72 10.43 -0.14
CA ILE A 125 15.00 10.43 -1.58
C ILE A 125 16.49 10.65 -1.85
N ARG A 126 17.11 11.67 -1.23
CA ARG A 126 18.56 11.91 -1.39
C ARG A 126 19.40 10.71 -0.96
N LYS A 127 19.00 10.03 0.11
CA LYS A 127 19.67 8.82 0.59
C LYS A 127 19.57 7.69 -0.44
N ILE A 128 18.38 7.44 -0.99
CA ILE A 128 18.18 6.45 -2.07
C ILE A 128 19.09 6.77 -3.25
N LEU A 129 19.10 8.02 -3.70
CA LEU A 129 19.89 8.45 -4.86
C LEU A 129 21.39 8.44 -4.60
N SER A 130 21.84 8.57 -3.35
CA SER A 130 23.25 8.43 -2.99
C SER A 130 23.79 7.00 -3.14
N HIS A 131 22.89 6.01 -3.15
CA HIS A 131 23.21 4.59 -3.37
C HIS A 131 22.98 4.15 -4.83
N SER A 132 22.67 5.07 -5.75
CA SER A 132 22.55 4.78 -7.18
C SER A 132 23.83 4.22 -7.77
N LEU A 133 23.71 3.40 -8.82
CA LEU A 133 24.88 2.96 -9.59
C LEU A 133 25.52 4.16 -10.30
N HIS A 134 24.70 5.11 -10.76
CA HIS A 134 25.18 6.41 -11.22
C HIS A 134 26.13 7.06 -10.21
N ALA A 135 25.70 7.21 -8.95
CA ALA A 135 26.53 7.82 -7.90
C ALA A 135 27.82 7.06 -7.64
N HIS A 136 27.74 5.74 -7.67
CA HIS A 136 28.91 4.90 -7.56
C HIS A 136 29.92 5.15 -8.70
N TRP A 137 29.48 5.26 -9.95
CA TRP A 137 30.39 5.42 -11.10
C TRP A 137 30.92 6.84 -11.31
N THR A 138 30.10 7.86 -11.02
CA THR A 138 30.46 9.25 -11.26
C THR A 138 31.02 9.94 -10.02
N GLY A 139 30.78 9.38 -8.84
CA GLY A 139 31.04 10.02 -7.55
C GLY A 139 30.04 11.15 -7.23
N GLN A 140 28.94 11.28 -7.98
CA GLN A 140 27.92 12.31 -7.81
C GLN A 140 26.52 11.67 -7.71
N PRO A 141 25.68 12.04 -6.73
CA PRO A 141 24.33 11.48 -6.59
C PRO A 141 23.51 11.59 -7.88
N ALA A 142 22.68 10.58 -8.17
CA ALA A 142 21.65 10.72 -9.19
C ALA A 142 20.72 11.90 -8.82
N GLU A 143 20.34 12.72 -9.80
CA GLU A 143 19.48 13.89 -9.57
C GLU A 143 18.01 13.61 -9.88
N GLU A 144 17.75 12.70 -10.83
CA GLU A 144 16.41 12.42 -11.34
C GLU A 144 15.81 11.17 -10.69
N TRP A 145 14.58 11.31 -10.21
CA TRP A 145 13.81 10.25 -9.55
C TRP A 145 12.34 10.34 -9.94
N ALA A 146 11.61 9.24 -9.75
CA ALA A 146 10.18 9.18 -9.93
C ALA A 146 9.52 8.28 -8.89
N ILE A 147 8.26 8.57 -8.59
CA ILE A 147 7.36 7.67 -7.86
C ILE A 147 6.97 6.56 -8.83
N HIS A 148 7.37 5.33 -8.55
CA HIS A 148 7.06 4.20 -9.42
C HIS A 148 5.94 3.32 -8.88
N ASP A 149 5.74 3.30 -7.57
CA ASP A 149 4.65 2.57 -6.94
C ASP A 149 4.15 3.29 -5.68
N GLN A 150 2.98 2.89 -5.19
CA GLN A 150 2.34 3.46 -4.00
C GLN A 150 1.56 2.39 -3.23
N ASP A 151 1.46 2.57 -1.91
CA ASP A 151 0.70 1.70 -1.01
C ASP A 151 -0.04 2.55 0.03
N GLY A 152 -1.24 2.12 0.43
CA GLY A 152 -2.01 2.77 1.48
C GLY A 152 -2.68 4.10 1.11
N PHE A 153 -2.70 4.50 -0.16
CA PHE A 153 -3.33 5.75 -0.63
C PHE A 153 -4.84 5.66 -0.92
N GLY A 154 -5.45 4.48 -0.77
CA GLY A 154 -6.88 4.30 -1.03
C GLY A 154 -7.21 4.36 -2.53
N SER A 155 -8.18 5.21 -2.89
CA SER A 155 -8.59 5.40 -4.30
C SER A 155 -7.70 6.36 -5.07
N VAL A 156 -6.84 7.10 -4.36
CA VAL A 156 -5.95 8.10 -4.96
C VAL A 156 -4.82 7.38 -5.70
N LEU A 157 -4.64 7.74 -6.97
CA LEU A 157 -3.48 7.32 -7.75
C LEU A 157 -2.52 8.51 -7.94
N LEU A 158 -1.32 8.43 -7.36
CA LEU A 158 -0.29 9.43 -7.53
C LEU A 158 0.31 9.40 -8.95
N HIS A 159 0.63 10.56 -9.49
CA HIS A 159 1.45 10.66 -10.71
C HIS A 159 2.91 10.31 -10.42
N GLU A 160 3.65 9.83 -11.42
CA GLU A 160 5.08 9.50 -11.31
C GLU A 160 5.96 10.70 -10.90
N TYR A 161 5.48 11.91 -11.18
CA TYR A 161 6.07 13.20 -10.82
C TYR A 161 5.15 14.02 -9.91
N GLU A 162 4.32 13.36 -9.10
CA GLU A 162 3.46 14.05 -8.14
C GLU A 162 4.29 14.97 -7.24
N SER A 163 3.74 16.14 -6.92
CA SER A 163 4.42 17.06 -6.00
C SER A 163 4.57 16.42 -4.62
N LEU A 164 5.77 16.51 -4.03
CA LEU A 164 6.02 16.01 -2.68
C LEU A 164 5.14 16.70 -1.63
N ASP A 165 4.71 17.94 -1.85
CA ASP A 165 3.75 18.63 -0.99
C ASP A 165 2.39 17.91 -0.96
N VAL A 166 1.93 17.46 -2.14
CA VAL A 166 0.67 16.70 -2.27
C VAL A 166 0.82 15.31 -1.67
N VAL A 167 1.93 14.62 -1.95
CA VAL A 167 2.23 13.30 -1.36
C VAL A 167 2.26 13.36 0.17
N CYS A 168 2.95 14.34 0.73
CA CYS A 168 3.03 14.58 2.17
C CYS A 168 1.65 14.91 2.78
N SER A 169 0.88 15.77 2.12
CA SER A 169 -0.46 16.15 2.58
C SER A 169 -1.42 14.96 2.59
N LEU A 170 -1.41 14.16 1.53
CA LEU A 170 -2.19 12.92 1.44
C LEU A 170 -1.73 11.89 2.48
N GLY A 171 -0.43 11.67 2.59
CA GLY A 171 0.13 10.69 3.52
C GLY A 171 -0.22 11.00 4.97
N LYS A 172 -0.04 12.26 5.39
CA LYS A 172 -0.42 12.73 6.73
C LYS A 172 -1.94 12.69 6.94
N GLY A 173 -2.70 13.19 5.98
CA GLY A 173 -4.16 13.23 6.07
C GLY A 173 -4.77 11.83 6.20
N ILE A 174 -4.29 10.86 5.42
CA ILE A 174 -4.74 9.47 5.51
C ILE A 174 -4.26 8.81 6.81
N ALA A 175 -3.05 9.08 7.27
CA ALA A 175 -2.58 8.57 8.56
C ALA A 175 -3.41 9.11 9.75
N ALA A 176 -3.91 10.35 9.65
CA ALA A 176 -4.70 11.01 10.69
C ALA A 176 -6.20 10.68 10.63
N HIS A 177 -6.78 10.65 9.43
CA HIS A 177 -8.24 10.59 9.22
C HIS A 177 -8.69 9.34 8.45
N GLY A 178 -7.77 8.45 8.06
CA GLY A 178 -8.07 7.23 7.32
C GLY A 178 -8.43 7.48 5.84
N LEU A 179 -9.06 6.48 5.21
CA LEU A 179 -9.37 6.52 3.78
C LEU A 179 -10.45 7.54 3.40
N ALA A 180 -11.21 8.08 4.37
CA ALA A 180 -12.09 9.21 4.12
C ALA A 180 -11.31 10.42 3.55
N PHE A 181 -10.06 10.62 4.00
CA PHE A 181 -9.20 11.68 3.46
C PHE A 181 -8.81 11.42 2.00
N SER A 182 -8.52 10.16 1.66
CA SER A 182 -8.28 9.76 0.27
C SER A 182 -9.51 10.00 -0.61
N ALA A 183 -10.71 9.66 -0.12
CA ALA A 183 -11.95 9.89 -0.84
C ALA A 183 -12.24 11.38 -1.07
N TRP A 184 -11.94 12.22 -0.07
CA TRP A 184 -12.03 13.68 -0.20
C TRP A 184 -11.10 14.23 -1.28
N ALA A 185 -9.87 13.73 -1.35
CA ALA A 185 -8.93 14.11 -2.40
C ALA A 185 -9.45 13.73 -3.80
N GLU A 186 -10.05 12.55 -3.93
CA GLU A 186 -10.54 12.05 -5.22
C GLU A 186 -11.76 12.82 -5.72
N ILE A 187 -12.71 13.12 -4.84
CA ILE A 187 -14.01 13.69 -5.21
C ILE A 187 -13.96 15.18 -5.62
N ASN A 188 -12.80 15.82 -5.46
CA ASN A 188 -12.62 17.24 -5.76
C ASN A 188 -11.95 17.52 -7.13
N ASP A 189 -11.65 16.49 -7.92
CA ASP A 189 -10.94 16.55 -9.22
C ASP A 189 -9.55 17.23 -9.18
N ASN A 190 -9.21 17.93 -8.09
CA ASN A 190 -7.98 18.64 -7.84
C ASN A 190 -7.51 18.30 -6.42
N ARG A 191 -6.25 17.87 -6.30
CA ARG A 191 -5.62 17.42 -5.06
C ARG A 191 -4.62 18.44 -4.52
N ASP A 192 -4.85 19.72 -4.81
CA ASP A 192 -4.02 20.78 -4.28
C ASP A 192 -4.13 20.85 -2.74
N VAL A 193 -3.04 21.28 -2.10
CA VAL A 193 -2.92 21.29 -0.64
C VAL A 193 -4.03 22.11 0.03
N TYR A 194 -4.47 23.22 -0.56
CA TYR A 194 -5.52 24.06 0.03
C TYR A 194 -6.89 23.36 0.04
N THR A 195 -7.17 22.54 -0.96
CA THR A 195 -8.38 21.71 -1.00
C THR A 195 -8.29 20.58 0.03
N LEU A 196 -7.12 19.93 0.16
CA LEU A 196 -6.91 18.86 1.13
C LEU A 196 -7.02 19.34 2.58
N GLU A 197 -6.50 20.52 2.90
CA GLU A 197 -6.58 21.14 4.23
C GLU A 197 -8.02 21.41 4.71
N ARG A 198 -9.00 21.48 3.79
CA ARG A 198 -10.41 21.72 4.14
C ARG A 198 -11.13 20.49 4.66
N PHE A 199 -10.49 19.32 4.65
CA PHE A 199 -11.09 18.04 5.04
C PHE A 199 -11.88 18.13 6.36
N GLU A 200 -11.29 18.67 7.43
CA GLU A 200 -11.95 18.71 8.74
C GLU A 200 -13.25 19.53 8.73
N THR A 201 -13.31 20.58 7.90
CA THR A 201 -14.52 21.41 7.74
C THR A 201 -15.50 20.86 6.72
N ALA A 202 -15.01 20.02 5.80
CA ALA A 202 -15.82 19.42 4.75
C ALA A 202 -16.44 18.10 5.20
N TYR A 203 -15.82 17.35 6.11
CA TYR A 203 -16.27 16.02 6.48
C TYR A 203 -17.49 16.04 7.40
N PHE A 204 -18.63 15.55 6.90
CA PHE A 204 -19.88 15.42 7.65
C PHE A 204 -20.04 14.07 8.36
N GLY A 205 -19.17 13.10 8.07
CA GLY A 205 -19.11 11.82 8.78
C GLY A 205 -19.22 10.58 7.90
N ASP A 206 -19.37 9.45 8.57
CA ASP A 206 -19.51 8.11 8.00
C ASP A 206 -20.89 7.55 8.35
N TYR A 207 -21.63 7.08 7.36
CA TYR A 207 -23.02 6.65 7.49
C TYR A 207 -23.23 5.31 6.78
N GLU A 208 -24.16 4.50 7.27
CA GLU A 208 -24.46 3.17 6.68
C GLU A 208 -24.98 3.27 5.23
N SER A 209 -25.66 4.37 4.89
CA SER A 209 -26.13 4.67 3.53
C SER A 209 -26.35 6.17 3.32
N ARG A 210 -26.59 6.59 2.07
CA ARG A 210 -26.95 7.98 1.74
C ARG A 210 -28.26 8.40 2.39
N GLU A 211 -29.24 7.49 2.44
CA GLU A 211 -30.54 7.70 3.09
C GLU A 211 -30.39 7.80 4.60
N ALA A 212 -29.43 7.10 5.22
CA ALA A 212 -29.13 7.26 6.64
C ALA A 212 -28.63 8.69 6.95
N TYR A 213 -27.81 9.27 6.07
CA TYR A 213 -27.44 10.69 6.18
C TYR A 213 -28.65 11.61 5.97
N ALA A 214 -29.52 11.34 5.00
CA ALA A 214 -30.72 12.14 4.79
C ALA A 214 -31.67 12.10 6.01
N GLN A 215 -31.85 10.92 6.62
CA GLN A 215 -32.58 10.78 7.88
C GLN A 215 -31.91 11.56 9.01
N HIS A 216 -30.58 11.49 9.14
CA HIS A 216 -29.84 12.27 10.14
C HIS A 216 -30.12 13.78 10.01
N ILE A 217 -30.12 14.32 8.78
CA ILE A 217 -30.46 15.73 8.55
C ILE A 217 -31.91 16.06 8.96
N VAL A 218 -32.86 15.18 8.67
CA VAL A 218 -34.26 15.34 9.11
C VAL A 218 -34.36 15.36 10.63
N ASP A 219 -33.64 14.45 11.31
CA ASP A 219 -33.64 14.36 12.77
C ASP A 219 -33.05 15.62 13.40
N GLU A 220 -31.90 16.11 12.89
CA GLU A 220 -31.27 17.36 13.34
C GLU A 220 -32.17 18.58 13.18
N LEU A 221 -33.03 18.58 12.16
CA LEU A 221 -34.00 19.64 11.90
C LEU A 221 -35.34 19.45 12.62
N ASN A 222 -35.46 18.44 13.50
CA ASN A 222 -36.70 18.04 14.17
C ASN A 222 -37.85 17.77 13.19
N GLY A 223 -37.57 17.08 12.09
CA GLY A 223 -38.55 16.81 11.04
C GLY A 223 -39.80 16.07 11.54
N ASP A 224 -39.65 15.19 12.55
CA ASP A 224 -40.79 14.53 13.20
C ASP A 224 -41.76 15.52 13.87
N ASP A 225 -41.23 16.57 14.52
CA ASP A 225 -42.06 17.64 15.11
C ASP A 225 -42.79 18.44 14.03
N GLU A 226 -42.16 18.65 12.87
CA GLU A 226 -42.80 19.31 11.73
C GLU A 226 -43.90 18.44 11.11
N LEU A 227 -43.66 17.13 10.95
CA LEU A 227 -44.66 16.18 10.49
C LEU A 227 -45.85 16.06 11.46
N ALA A 228 -45.60 16.16 12.77
CA ALA A 228 -46.65 16.12 13.79
C ALA A 228 -47.64 17.30 13.68
N LYS A 229 -47.23 18.44 13.11
CA LYS A 229 -48.10 19.61 12.88
C LYS A 229 -49.12 19.41 11.75
N LEU A 230 -48.95 18.39 10.91
CA LEU A 230 -49.90 18.08 9.84
C LEU A 230 -51.28 17.68 10.43
N PRO A 231 -52.38 17.95 9.72
CA PRO A 231 -53.70 17.40 10.05
C PRO A 231 -53.68 15.87 10.16
N ASP A 232 -54.47 15.29 11.06
CA ASP A 232 -54.49 13.85 11.36
C ASP A 232 -54.60 12.99 10.09
N TRP A 233 -55.48 13.37 9.15
CA TRP A 233 -55.70 12.62 7.90
C TRP A 233 -54.49 12.61 6.95
N LEU A 234 -53.56 13.56 7.09
CA LEU A 234 -52.33 13.63 6.29
C LEU A 234 -51.19 12.83 6.93
N ARG A 235 -51.14 12.72 8.27
CA ARG A 235 -50.05 12.01 8.96
C ARG A 235 -49.93 10.54 8.56
N ASP A 236 -51.04 9.91 8.18
CA ASP A 236 -51.04 8.50 7.77
C ASP A 236 -50.55 8.25 6.33
N VAL A 237 -50.52 9.30 5.50
CA VAL A 237 -50.22 9.18 4.05
C VAL A 237 -48.99 9.96 3.61
N VAL A 238 -48.44 10.84 4.45
CA VAL A 238 -47.23 11.61 4.17
C VAL A 238 -46.01 10.95 4.80
N ARG A 239 -44.99 10.69 3.99
CA ARG A 239 -43.66 10.25 4.44
C ARG A 239 -42.62 11.12 3.75
N ILE A 240 -41.48 11.31 4.40
CA ILE A 240 -40.34 11.97 3.77
C ILE A 240 -39.73 10.99 2.78
N ASP A 241 -39.52 11.47 1.56
CA ASP A 241 -38.86 10.72 0.50
C ASP A 241 -37.35 10.95 0.60
N PHE A 242 -36.68 10.08 1.35
CA PHE A 242 -35.23 10.16 1.55
C PHE A 242 -34.44 9.93 0.27
N GLU A 243 -34.95 9.10 -0.64
CA GLU A 243 -34.31 8.85 -1.94
C GLU A 243 -34.31 10.13 -2.77
N HIS A 244 -35.45 10.82 -2.83
CA HIS A 244 -35.54 12.11 -3.52
C HIS A 244 -34.69 13.20 -2.83
N MET A 245 -34.65 13.22 -1.50
CA MET A 245 -33.82 14.17 -0.74
C MET A 245 -32.32 13.98 -1.04
N VAL A 246 -31.83 12.73 -1.07
CA VAL A 246 -30.46 12.41 -1.49
C VAL A 246 -30.20 12.88 -2.93
N HIS A 247 -31.14 12.59 -3.85
CA HIS A 247 -31.01 13.01 -5.24
C HIS A 247 -30.86 14.53 -5.40
N GLU A 248 -31.62 15.33 -4.64
CA GLU A 248 -31.51 16.78 -4.66
C GLU A 248 -30.18 17.28 -4.03
N MET A 249 -29.72 16.63 -2.96
CA MET A 249 -28.42 16.94 -2.34
C MET A 249 -27.25 16.73 -3.31
N GLU A 250 -27.26 15.62 -4.06
CA GLU A 250 -26.24 15.31 -5.06
C GLU A 250 -26.34 16.25 -6.27
N THR A 251 -27.55 16.48 -6.78
CA THR A 251 -27.79 17.31 -7.97
C THR A 251 -27.41 18.78 -7.74
N SER A 252 -27.69 19.29 -6.54
CA SER A 252 -27.33 20.66 -6.15
C SER A 252 -25.82 20.84 -5.90
N GLY A 253 -25.09 19.75 -5.69
CA GLY A 253 -23.68 19.76 -5.30
C GLY A 253 -23.45 20.28 -3.87
N GLU A 254 -24.49 20.40 -3.04
CA GLU A 254 -24.36 20.80 -1.64
C GLU A 254 -23.67 19.73 -0.80
N VAL A 255 -23.90 18.46 -1.15
CA VAL A 255 -23.34 17.31 -0.47
C VAL A 255 -22.70 16.41 -1.52
N ARG A 256 -21.53 15.88 -1.19
CA ARG A 256 -20.86 14.86 -2.00
C ARG A 256 -20.71 13.59 -1.18
N PHE A 257 -20.93 12.46 -1.84
CA PHE A 257 -20.87 11.14 -1.24
C PHE A 257 -19.74 10.33 -1.85
N ALA A 258 -18.99 9.61 -1.02
CA ALA A 258 -18.02 8.63 -1.46
C ALA A 258 -18.31 7.27 -0.82
N ASP A 259 -18.62 6.28 -1.65
CA ASP A 259 -18.96 4.93 -1.20
C ASP A 259 -17.73 4.18 -0.68
N HIS A 260 -17.92 3.37 0.36
CA HIS A 260 -16.93 2.41 0.86
C HIS A 260 -17.64 1.10 1.28
N PRO A 261 -16.91 -0.01 1.54
CA PRO A 261 -17.54 -1.31 1.80
C PRO A 261 -18.51 -1.36 2.98
N GLY A 262 -18.39 -0.42 3.94
CA GLY A 262 -19.24 -0.35 5.13
C GLY A 262 -20.33 0.72 5.08
N GLY A 263 -20.41 1.52 4.00
CA GLY A 263 -21.33 2.64 3.94
C GLY A 263 -20.86 3.77 3.02
N VAL A 264 -21.01 5.00 3.48
CA VAL A 264 -20.73 6.21 2.70
C VAL A 264 -20.08 7.29 3.57
N TRP A 265 -18.99 7.86 3.08
CA TRP A 265 -18.44 9.09 3.61
C TRP A 265 -19.16 10.28 2.99
N VAL A 266 -19.49 11.26 3.83
CA VAL A 266 -20.28 12.43 3.43
C VAL A 266 -19.44 13.69 3.58
N PHE A 267 -19.45 14.51 2.55
CA PHE A 267 -18.68 15.75 2.48
C PHE A 267 -19.57 16.94 2.08
N ASN A 268 -19.23 18.11 2.60
CA ASN A 268 -19.76 19.38 2.17
C ASN A 268 -19.22 19.73 0.78
N GLY A 269 -20.09 19.79 -0.21
CA GLY A 269 -19.71 20.06 -1.60
C GLY A 269 -19.44 21.53 -1.93
N ARG A 270 -19.66 22.45 -0.96
CA ARG A 270 -19.47 23.90 -1.11
C ARG A 270 -18.11 24.42 -0.65
N VAL A 271 -17.26 23.56 -0.09
CA VAL A 271 -15.95 23.94 0.49
C VAL A 271 -14.84 23.68 -0.51
#